data_AF-A0A544VSY9-F1
#
_entry.id   AF-A0A544VSY9-F1
#
_cell.length_a   1.000
_cell.length_b   1.000
_cell.length_c   1.000
_cell.angle_alpha   90.00
_cell.angle_beta   90.00
_cell.angle_gamma   90.00
#
_symmetry.space_group_name_H-M   'P 1'
#
loop_
_entity.id
_entity.type
_entity.pdbx_description
1 polymer ?
#
loop_
_entity_poly.entity_id
_entity_poly.type
_entity_poly.pdbx_seq_one_letter_code
_entity_poly.pdbx_strand_id
1 'polypeptide(L)'
;MTATGRVVLVVGPPLAGVGGVVAALRSRLPEVDVVEAGGLAGRAPDAVLAVFSAAAPLNRSDWASVEQFAHTGLLIGVVSKIDAHREWRDVMGADRARVAGFDGRYGSTPWLGVAAAPGLGEARVDELVDLLRTELERSPLPIRVSRAVRARPGPDPAELRRILAGARLRLLRVVRDESAAVRTELRDAAAEVGVGGSAGFEALVTAEALRFHVRLAEEVDRVVDAAAAGLGLTATTTPPPPDPPDVSRTTTSSRRLESRLVAVLGVGFGAGIALACSRLLAGLVPGSSALGWAAGTAAGLALVVWVVRARGLLHDRALLDRWVVEVAATLRWHGEAMVAERLLIAESRWAAGAGVSPPKPGLESRPLTRDVVTDQYEWW
;
A
#
# COMPACT_ATOMS: atom_id res chain seq x y z
N MET A 1 -42.46 -23.54 2.33
CA MET A 1 -41.48 -24.09 1.38
C MET A 1 -41.46 -23.20 0.15
N THR A 2 -40.64 -22.15 0.17
CA THR A 2 -40.46 -21.20 -0.93
C THR A 2 -39.14 -21.50 -1.62
N ALA A 3 -39.15 -21.40 -2.95
CA ALA A 3 -38.19 -21.97 -3.89
C ALA A 3 -36.71 -21.74 -3.55
N THR A 4 -35.92 -22.79 -3.74
CA THR A 4 -34.45 -22.78 -3.80
C THR A 4 -34.00 -21.76 -4.87
N GLY A 5 -33.62 -20.56 -4.44
CA GLY A 5 -33.38 -19.42 -5.33
C GLY A 5 -32.15 -19.61 -6.21
N ARG A 6 -32.36 -19.55 -7.52
CA ARG A 6 -31.30 -19.54 -8.54
C ARG A 6 -30.44 -18.29 -8.35
N VAL A 7 -29.13 -18.39 -8.52
CA VAL A 7 -28.18 -17.29 -8.33
C VAL A 7 -27.50 -16.94 -9.65
N VAL A 8 -27.63 -15.69 -10.07
CA VAL A 8 -26.91 -15.15 -11.23
C VAL A 8 -25.88 -14.15 -10.75
N LEU A 9 -24.61 -14.43 -11.03
CA LEU A 9 -23.50 -13.54 -10.73
C LEU A 9 -23.27 -12.57 -11.90
N VAL A 10 -23.17 -11.28 -11.60
CA VAL A 10 -22.73 -10.25 -12.55
C VAL A 10 -21.36 -9.73 -12.12
N VAL A 11 -20.38 -9.82 -13.00
CA VAL A 11 -18.99 -9.44 -12.72
C VAL A 11 -18.37 -8.74 -13.94
N GLY A 12 -17.47 -7.80 -13.70
CA GLY A 12 -16.78 -7.07 -14.75
C GLY A 12 -15.75 -6.10 -14.17
N PRO A 13 -14.87 -5.52 -15.00
CA PRO A 13 -13.92 -4.50 -14.55
C PRO A 13 -14.63 -3.24 -14.03
N PRO A 14 -13.93 -2.38 -13.27
CA PRO A 14 -14.47 -1.11 -12.81
C PRO A 14 -15.06 -0.30 -13.96
N LEU A 15 -16.20 0.35 -13.73
CA LEU A 15 -16.92 1.17 -14.70
C LEU A 15 -17.49 0.41 -15.92
N ALA A 16 -17.46 -0.92 -15.95
CA ALA A 16 -18.08 -1.72 -17.00
C ALA A 16 -19.62 -1.70 -16.99
N GLY A 17 -20.27 -1.05 -16.01
CA GLY A 17 -21.73 -0.97 -15.93
C GLY A 17 -22.41 -2.16 -15.24
N VAL A 18 -21.66 -2.93 -14.45
CA VAL A 18 -22.15 -4.08 -13.66
C VAL A 18 -23.40 -3.73 -12.84
N GLY A 19 -23.35 -2.66 -12.04
CA GLY A 19 -24.49 -2.27 -11.19
C GLY A 19 -25.76 -1.93 -11.98
N GLY A 20 -25.61 -1.36 -13.18
CA GLY A 20 -26.74 -1.09 -14.08
C GLY A 20 -27.39 -2.39 -14.58
N VAL A 21 -26.57 -3.36 -14.99
CA VAL A 21 -27.05 -4.69 -15.41
C VAL A 21 -27.74 -5.42 -14.26
N VAL A 22 -27.17 -5.38 -13.05
CA VAL A 22 -27.78 -5.98 -11.84
C VAL A 22 -29.14 -5.36 -11.55
N ALA A 23 -29.25 -4.03 -11.54
CA ALA A 23 -30.50 -3.34 -11.27
C ALA A 23 -31.58 -3.70 -12.32
N ALA A 24 -31.22 -3.71 -13.60
CA ALA A 24 -32.14 -4.06 -14.68
C ALA A 24 -32.62 -5.52 -14.58
N LEU A 25 -31.72 -6.47 -14.30
CA LEU A 25 -32.07 -7.89 -14.19
C LEU A 25 -32.93 -8.18 -12.96
N ARG A 26 -32.65 -7.57 -11.80
CA ARG A 26 -33.50 -7.71 -10.60
C ARG A 26 -34.94 -7.26 -10.84
N SER A 27 -35.14 -6.23 -11.67
CA SER A 27 -36.47 -5.76 -12.04
C SER A 27 -37.20 -6.71 -13.00
N ARG A 28 -36.48 -7.47 -13.83
CA ARG A 28 -37.04 -8.31 -14.89
C ARG A 28 -37.12 -9.80 -14.53
N LEU A 29 -36.36 -10.24 -13.53
CA LEU A 29 -36.28 -11.62 -13.04
C LEU A 29 -36.36 -11.64 -11.49
N PRO A 30 -37.48 -11.23 -10.88
CA PRO A 30 -37.63 -11.21 -9.41
C PRO A 30 -37.53 -12.60 -8.76
N GLU A 31 -37.68 -13.67 -9.52
CA GLU A 31 -37.54 -15.06 -9.10
C GLU A 31 -36.08 -15.54 -9.01
N VAL A 32 -35.13 -14.77 -9.54
CA VAL A 32 -33.69 -15.08 -9.56
C VAL A 32 -32.93 -14.11 -8.65
N ASP A 33 -32.02 -14.64 -7.84
CA ASP A 33 -31.14 -13.83 -7.01
C ASP A 33 -29.93 -13.34 -7.82
N VAL A 34 -30.03 -12.12 -8.32
CA VAL A 34 -28.96 -11.47 -9.09
C VAL A 34 -28.02 -10.74 -8.14
N VAL A 35 -26.74 -11.12 -8.14
CA VAL A 35 -25.72 -10.61 -7.21
C VAL A 35 -24.46 -10.16 -7.93
N GLU A 36 -23.72 -9.23 -7.31
CA GLU A 36 -22.35 -8.89 -7.71
C GLU A 36 -21.33 -9.82 -7.02
N ALA A 37 -20.05 -9.73 -7.40
CA ALA A 37 -18.98 -10.57 -6.88
C ALA A 37 -18.92 -10.65 -5.34
N GLY A 38 -19.17 -9.55 -4.63
CA GLY A 38 -19.22 -9.53 -3.16
C GLY A 38 -20.46 -10.15 -2.52
N GLY A 39 -21.51 -10.43 -3.30
CA GLY A 39 -22.83 -10.87 -2.82
C GLY A 39 -23.09 -12.39 -2.88
N LEU A 40 -22.13 -13.17 -3.37
CA LEU A 40 -22.29 -14.63 -3.53
C LEU A 40 -22.54 -15.38 -2.22
N ALA A 41 -22.13 -14.85 -1.07
CA ALA A 41 -22.37 -15.41 0.27
C ALA A 41 -22.07 -16.93 0.38
N GLY A 42 -21.08 -17.42 -0.38
CA GLY A 42 -20.69 -18.84 -0.40
C GLY A 42 -21.57 -19.76 -1.26
N ARG A 43 -22.56 -19.24 -2.00
CA ARG A 43 -23.33 -19.99 -3.00
C ARG A 43 -22.58 -20.03 -4.33
N ALA A 44 -22.70 -21.13 -5.06
CA ALA A 44 -22.23 -21.20 -6.43
C ALA A 44 -23.26 -20.52 -7.36
N PRO A 45 -22.84 -19.68 -8.31
CA PRO A 45 -23.75 -19.13 -9.29
C PRO A 45 -24.21 -20.20 -10.28
N ASP A 46 -25.49 -20.18 -10.63
CA ASP A 46 -26.07 -20.96 -11.73
C ASP A 46 -25.67 -20.39 -13.09
N ALA A 47 -25.41 -19.08 -13.15
CA ALA A 47 -24.89 -18.39 -14.33
C ALA A 47 -23.97 -17.22 -13.95
N VAL A 48 -22.98 -16.95 -14.80
CA VAL A 48 -22.06 -15.82 -14.70
C VAL A 48 -22.20 -14.93 -15.92
N LEU A 49 -22.48 -13.66 -15.67
CA LEU A 49 -22.50 -12.60 -16.65
C LEU A 49 -21.19 -11.80 -16.57
N ALA A 50 -20.37 -11.93 -17.61
CA ALA A 50 -19.10 -11.24 -17.77
C ALA A 50 -19.32 -9.92 -18.51
N VAL A 51 -19.42 -8.81 -17.77
CA VAL A 51 -19.80 -7.49 -18.32
C VAL A 51 -18.56 -6.67 -18.67
N PHE A 52 -18.48 -6.20 -19.91
CA PHE A 52 -17.44 -5.32 -20.44
C PHE A 52 -18.07 -4.10 -21.11
N SER A 53 -17.41 -2.94 -21.09
CA SER A 53 -17.94 -1.70 -21.66
C SER A 53 -17.75 -1.67 -23.18
N ALA A 54 -18.78 -1.30 -23.95
CA ALA A 54 -18.68 -1.07 -25.40
C ALA A 54 -17.71 0.05 -25.81
N ALA A 55 -17.12 0.75 -24.84
CA ALA A 55 -16.18 1.85 -25.06
C ALA A 55 -14.86 1.39 -25.71
N ALA A 56 -14.39 0.17 -25.40
CA ALA A 56 -13.15 -0.37 -25.95
C ALA A 56 -13.09 -1.89 -25.80
N PRO A 57 -12.37 -2.60 -26.70
CA PRO A 57 -12.16 -4.03 -26.55
C PRO A 57 -11.39 -4.40 -25.28
N LEU A 58 -11.83 -5.46 -24.59
CA LEU A 58 -11.27 -5.95 -23.33
C LEU A 58 -9.81 -6.37 -23.46
N ASN A 59 -9.03 -6.14 -22.40
CA ASN A 59 -7.66 -6.61 -22.28
C ASN A 59 -7.56 -7.85 -21.38
N ARG A 60 -6.36 -8.42 -21.24
CA ARG A 60 -6.13 -9.63 -20.43
C ARG A 60 -6.38 -9.39 -18.92
N SER A 61 -6.12 -8.18 -18.42
CA SER A 61 -6.38 -7.80 -17.02
C SER A 61 -7.89 -7.71 -16.73
N ASP A 62 -8.66 -7.17 -17.68
CA ASP A 62 -10.13 -7.13 -17.58
C ASP A 62 -10.70 -8.55 -17.48
N TRP A 63 -10.19 -9.46 -18.32
CA TRP A 63 -10.59 -10.86 -18.30
C TRP A 63 -10.22 -11.57 -16.98
N ALA A 64 -9.02 -11.31 -16.45
CA ALA A 64 -8.55 -11.95 -15.22
C ALA A 64 -9.48 -11.71 -14.02
N SER A 65 -10.17 -10.56 -13.99
CA SER A 65 -11.13 -10.22 -12.93
C SER A 65 -12.40 -11.08 -12.97
N VAL A 66 -12.73 -11.63 -14.14
CA VAL A 66 -13.90 -12.49 -14.38
C VAL A 66 -13.52 -13.98 -14.35
N GLU A 67 -12.31 -14.32 -14.78
CA GLU A 67 -11.83 -15.69 -14.97
C GLU A 67 -12.00 -16.58 -13.72
N GLN A 68 -11.83 -16.01 -12.52
CA GLN A 68 -12.03 -16.70 -11.25
C GLN A 68 -13.45 -17.28 -11.05
N PHE A 69 -14.45 -16.73 -11.74
CA PHE A 69 -15.85 -17.19 -11.67
C PHE A 69 -16.27 -18.01 -12.90
N ALA A 70 -15.46 -17.98 -13.97
CA ALA A 70 -15.74 -18.58 -15.27
C ALA A 70 -15.69 -20.13 -15.29
N HIS A 71 -15.44 -20.75 -14.13
CA HIS A 71 -15.44 -22.21 -13.94
C HIS A 71 -16.82 -22.79 -13.58
N THR A 72 -17.85 -21.93 -13.52
CA THR A 72 -19.23 -22.29 -13.17
C THR A 72 -20.06 -22.43 -14.45
N GLY A 73 -21.06 -23.32 -14.45
CA GLY A 73 -21.54 -24.02 -15.65
C GLY A 73 -22.00 -23.17 -16.84
N LEU A 74 -22.57 -21.97 -16.63
CA LEU A 74 -23.03 -21.07 -17.69
C LEU A 74 -22.30 -19.73 -17.62
N LEU A 75 -21.55 -19.39 -18.66
CA LEU A 75 -20.85 -18.10 -18.82
C LEU A 75 -21.43 -17.37 -20.04
N ILE A 76 -21.81 -16.11 -19.86
CA ILE A 76 -22.31 -15.23 -20.93
C ILE A 76 -21.47 -13.95 -20.95
N GLY A 77 -20.91 -13.61 -22.10
CA GLY A 77 -20.25 -12.33 -22.34
C GLY A 77 -21.27 -11.23 -22.59
N VAL A 78 -21.13 -10.09 -21.93
CA VAL A 78 -22.07 -8.97 -22.01
C VAL A 78 -21.30 -7.71 -22.34
N VAL A 79 -21.61 -7.08 -23.47
CA VAL A 79 -21.08 -5.77 -23.85
C VAL A 79 -22.10 -4.70 -23.48
N SER A 80 -21.81 -3.90 -22.46
CA SER A 80 -22.70 -2.90 -21.90
C SER A 80 -22.54 -1.53 -22.59
N LYS A 81 -23.49 -0.62 -22.34
CA LYS A 81 -23.50 0.76 -22.87
C LYS A 81 -23.57 0.83 -24.40
N ILE A 82 -24.25 -0.12 -25.03
CA ILE A 82 -24.42 -0.15 -26.49
C ILE A 82 -25.23 1.04 -27.03
N ASP A 83 -25.95 1.74 -26.16
CA ASP A 83 -26.67 2.98 -26.45
C ASP A 83 -25.72 4.15 -26.71
N ALA A 84 -24.56 4.18 -26.04
CA ALA A 84 -23.57 5.24 -26.16
C ALA A 84 -22.53 5.01 -27.28
N HIS A 85 -22.36 3.77 -27.74
CA HIS A 85 -21.26 3.38 -28.64
C HIS A 85 -21.78 2.71 -29.90
N ARG A 86 -21.69 3.38 -31.07
CA ARG A 86 -22.23 2.87 -32.34
C ARG A 86 -21.51 1.63 -32.88
N GLU A 87 -20.21 1.51 -32.60
CA GLU A 87 -19.33 0.41 -33.05
C GLU A 87 -19.28 -0.77 -32.08
N TRP A 88 -20.24 -0.87 -31.16
CA TRP A 88 -20.24 -1.91 -30.12
C TRP A 88 -20.20 -3.35 -30.66
N ARG A 89 -20.70 -3.57 -31.90
CA ARG A 89 -20.66 -4.90 -32.54
C ARG A 89 -19.24 -5.31 -32.92
N ASP A 90 -18.42 -4.36 -33.37
CA ASP A 90 -17.01 -4.60 -33.69
C ASP A 90 -16.21 -4.87 -32.41
N VAL A 91 -16.51 -4.11 -31.34
CA VAL A 91 -15.95 -4.34 -30.00
C VAL A 91 -16.32 -5.73 -29.49
N MET A 92 -17.59 -6.13 -29.57
CA MET A 92 -18.05 -7.47 -29.17
C MET A 92 -17.39 -8.58 -29.98
N GLY A 93 -17.19 -8.37 -31.29
CA GLY A 93 -16.46 -9.30 -32.15
C GLY A 93 -15.00 -9.47 -31.72
N ALA A 94 -14.33 -8.34 -31.41
CA ALA A 94 -12.96 -8.33 -30.93
C ALA A 94 -12.83 -9.01 -29.55
N ASP A 95 -13.76 -8.74 -28.64
CA ASP A 95 -13.80 -9.34 -27.30
C ASP A 95 -13.97 -10.85 -27.37
N ARG A 96 -14.92 -11.33 -28.16
CA ARG A 96 -15.13 -12.77 -28.40
C ARG A 96 -13.88 -13.43 -28.95
N ALA A 97 -13.22 -12.81 -29.94
CA ALA A 97 -12.00 -13.35 -30.54
C ALA A 97 -10.83 -13.40 -29.54
N ARG A 98 -10.66 -12.35 -28.73
CA ARG A 98 -9.61 -12.29 -27.69
C ARG A 98 -9.81 -13.34 -26.61
N VAL A 99 -11.04 -13.47 -26.11
CA VAL A 99 -11.38 -14.44 -25.06
C VAL A 99 -11.19 -15.88 -25.55
N ALA A 100 -11.60 -16.19 -26.78
CA ALA A 100 -11.34 -17.49 -27.40
C ALA A 100 -9.83 -17.74 -27.60
N GLY A 101 -9.05 -16.69 -27.89
CA GLY A 101 -7.59 -16.77 -28.02
C GLY A 101 -6.85 -16.90 -26.69
N PHE A 102 -7.43 -16.43 -25.58
CA PHE A 102 -6.85 -16.60 -24.25
C PHE A 102 -6.97 -18.04 -23.75
N ASP A 103 -8.14 -18.66 -23.94
CA ASP A 103 -8.37 -20.06 -23.65
C ASP A 103 -9.50 -20.57 -24.55
N GLY A 104 -9.21 -21.61 -25.33
CA GLY A 104 -10.15 -22.19 -26.30
C GLY A 104 -11.44 -22.70 -25.67
N ARG A 105 -11.47 -22.96 -24.34
CA ARG A 105 -12.70 -23.37 -23.63
C ARG A 105 -13.83 -22.34 -23.71
N TYR A 106 -13.49 -21.07 -23.97
CA TYR A 106 -14.46 -19.98 -24.07
C TYR A 106 -14.94 -19.71 -25.50
N GLY A 107 -14.49 -20.49 -26.49
CA GLY A 107 -14.86 -20.29 -27.89
C GLY A 107 -16.37 -20.39 -28.16
N SER A 108 -17.11 -21.14 -27.32
CA SER A 108 -18.56 -21.32 -27.40
C SER A 108 -19.35 -20.39 -26.48
N THR A 109 -18.70 -19.47 -25.76
CA THR A 109 -19.38 -18.51 -24.87
C THR A 109 -20.31 -17.61 -25.70
N PRO A 110 -21.61 -17.51 -25.39
CA PRO A 110 -22.51 -16.56 -26.04
C PRO A 110 -22.16 -15.12 -25.64
N TRP A 111 -22.30 -14.19 -26.57
CA TRP A 111 -22.05 -12.75 -26.36
C TRP A 111 -23.27 -11.93 -26.75
N LEU A 112 -23.67 -10.99 -25.88
CA LEU A 112 -24.82 -10.11 -26.10
C LEU A 112 -24.46 -8.65 -25.80
N GLY A 113 -25.06 -7.73 -26.55
CA GLY A 113 -25.00 -6.30 -26.27
C GLY A 113 -26.17 -5.86 -25.40
N VAL A 114 -25.93 -5.05 -24.36
CA VAL A 114 -26.98 -4.54 -23.47
C VAL A 114 -26.87 -3.04 -23.19
N ALA A 115 -28.02 -2.40 -23.06
CA ALA A 115 -28.13 -1.04 -22.53
C ALA A 115 -29.01 -1.10 -21.28
N ALA A 116 -28.40 -1.34 -20.12
CA ALA A 116 -29.14 -1.60 -18.87
C ALA A 116 -29.67 -0.33 -18.19
N ALA A 117 -28.96 0.80 -18.37
CA ALA A 117 -29.35 2.11 -17.85
C ALA A 117 -29.01 3.19 -18.89
N PRO A 118 -29.72 3.21 -20.04
CA PRO A 118 -29.40 4.14 -21.11
C PRO A 118 -29.70 5.57 -20.70
N GLY A 119 -28.92 6.52 -21.23
CA GLY A 119 -29.19 7.95 -21.02
C GLY A 119 -30.48 8.43 -21.70
N LEU A 120 -30.92 7.72 -22.74
CA LEU A 120 -32.14 7.98 -23.51
C LEU A 120 -32.78 6.65 -23.94
N GLY A 121 -34.10 6.52 -23.74
CA GLY A 121 -34.88 5.34 -24.13
C GLY A 121 -35.04 4.28 -23.03
N GLU A 122 -35.64 3.15 -23.38
CA GLU A 122 -35.87 2.04 -22.45
C GLU A 122 -34.65 1.11 -22.34
N ALA A 123 -34.50 0.46 -21.19
CA ALA A 123 -33.44 -0.51 -20.96
C ALA A 123 -33.55 -1.68 -21.94
N ARG A 124 -32.50 -1.92 -22.72
CA ARG A 124 -32.40 -3.02 -23.68
C ARG A 124 -31.66 -4.19 -23.05
N VAL A 125 -32.41 -5.02 -22.33
CA VAL A 125 -31.90 -6.22 -21.64
C VAL A 125 -32.72 -7.49 -21.95
N ASP A 126 -33.75 -7.39 -22.80
CA ASP A 126 -34.72 -8.47 -23.00
C ASP A 126 -34.07 -9.73 -23.61
N GLU A 127 -33.19 -9.57 -24.60
CA GLU A 127 -32.46 -10.70 -25.20
C GLU A 127 -31.57 -11.43 -24.17
N LEU A 128 -30.97 -10.67 -23.23
CA LEU A 128 -30.20 -11.25 -22.13
C LEU A 128 -31.11 -11.98 -21.13
N VAL A 129 -32.26 -11.40 -20.82
CA VAL A 129 -33.27 -12.01 -19.92
C VAL A 129 -33.82 -13.30 -20.51
N ASP A 130 -34.14 -13.31 -21.80
CA ASP A 130 -34.68 -14.48 -22.49
C ASP A 130 -33.64 -15.60 -22.60
N LEU A 131 -32.38 -15.26 -22.93
CA LEU A 131 -31.29 -16.23 -22.93
C LEU A 131 -31.09 -16.82 -21.52
N LEU A 132 -31.04 -15.98 -20.49
CA LEU A 132 -30.90 -16.44 -19.11
C LEU A 132 -32.05 -17.34 -18.68
N ARG A 133 -33.30 -16.93 -18.90
CA ARG A 133 -34.47 -17.75 -18.55
C ARG A 133 -34.41 -19.10 -19.23
N THR A 134 -34.11 -19.11 -20.52
CA THR A 134 -34.04 -20.32 -21.32
C THR A 134 -32.92 -21.26 -20.84
N GLU A 135 -31.72 -20.74 -20.59
CA GLU A 135 -30.59 -21.57 -20.14
C GLU A 135 -30.76 -22.07 -18.70
N LEU A 136 -31.34 -21.24 -17.83
CA LEU A 136 -31.70 -21.68 -16.49
C LEU A 136 -32.75 -22.79 -16.55
N GLU A 137 -33.78 -22.69 -17.41
CA GLU A 137 -34.78 -23.74 -17.60
C GLU A 137 -34.21 -25.03 -18.22
N ARG A 138 -33.30 -24.92 -19.20
CA ARG A 138 -32.67 -26.05 -19.93
C ARG A 138 -31.72 -26.88 -19.09
N SER A 139 -31.16 -26.32 -18.01
CA SER A 139 -30.28 -27.04 -17.10
C SER A 139 -30.98 -27.37 -15.78
N PRO A 140 -31.88 -28.38 -15.74
CA PRO A 140 -32.40 -28.94 -14.50
C PRO A 140 -31.45 -30.05 -14.03
N LEU A 141 -30.20 -29.72 -13.71
CA LEU A 141 -29.34 -30.65 -12.97
C LEU A 141 -29.33 -30.31 -11.48
N PRO A 142 -29.25 -31.34 -10.63
CA PRO A 142 -29.85 -31.34 -9.29
C PRO A 142 -29.10 -30.41 -8.36
N ILE A 143 -29.55 -30.38 -7.11
CA ILE A 143 -28.70 -30.22 -5.92
C ILE A 143 -27.60 -31.30 -5.96
N ARG A 144 -26.68 -31.23 -6.93
CA ARG A 144 -25.32 -31.60 -6.68
C ARG A 144 -24.85 -30.43 -5.85
N VAL A 145 -24.73 -30.71 -4.55
CA VAL A 145 -23.50 -30.39 -3.85
C VAL A 145 -22.37 -30.90 -4.75
N SER A 146 -22.07 -30.15 -5.80
CA SER A 146 -20.95 -30.34 -6.70
C SER A 146 -19.81 -30.02 -5.81
N ARG A 147 -19.38 -31.08 -5.12
CA ARG A 147 -18.10 -31.28 -4.48
C ARG A 147 -17.29 -30.06 -4.80
N ALA A 148 -17.30 -29.11 -3.85
CA ALA A 148 -16.33 -28.06 -3.83
C ALA A 148 -15.05 -28.74 -4.33
N VAL A 149 -14.44 -28.22 -5.41
CA VAL A 149 -12.98 -28.23 -5.47
C VAL A 149 -12.61 -27.89 -4.06
N ARG A 150 -12.23 -28.90 -3.26
CA ARG A 150 -12.46 -28.92 -1.82
C ARG A 150 -11.82 -27.63 -1.36
N ALA A 151 -12.62 -26.59 -1.16
CA ALA A 151 -12.11 -25.27 -0.86
C ALA A 151 -11.64 -25.56 0.53
N ARG A 152 -10.32 -25.77 0.63
CA ARG A 152 -9.69 -26.13 1.88
C ARG A 152 -10.26 -25.10 2.83
N PRO A 153 -10.96 -25.51 3.92
CA PRO A 153 -11.63 -24.56 4.78
C PRO A 153 -10.63 -23.44 5.01
N GLY A 154 -10.97 -22.23 4.56
CA GLY A 154 -10.07 -21.12 4.74
C GLY A 154 -9.75 -21.02 6.23
N PRO A 155 -8.55 -20.56 6.57
CA PRO A 155 -8.11 -20.54 7.95
C PRO A 155 -9.17 -19.91 8.86
N ASP A 156 -9.37 -20.46 10.06
CA ASP A 156 -10.35 -19.96 11.03
C ASP A 156 -10.15 -18.44 11.17
N PRO A 157 -11.19 -17.60 10.99
CA PRO A 157 -11.04 -16.15 11.08
C PRO A 157 -10.41 -15.67 12.39
N ALA A 158 -10.56 -16.43 13.48
CA ALA A 158 -9.86 -16.13 14.74
C ALA A 158 -8.36 -16.45 14.68
N GLU A 159 -7.97 -17.55 14.02
CA GLU A 159 -6.57 -17.93 13.80
C GLU A 159 -5.87 -16.99 12.82
N LEU A 160 -6.55 -16.63 11.72
CA LEU A 160 -6.11 -15.62 10.77
C LEU A 160 -5.76 -14.29 11.46
N ARG A 161 -6.68 -13.76 12.27
CA ARG A 161 -6.46 -12.52 13.04
C ARG A 161 -5.30 -12.64 14.02
N ARG A 162 -5.17 -13.77 14.73
CA ARG A 162 -4.06 -14.00 15.66
C ARG A 162 -2.71 -14.01 14.95
N ILE A 163 -2.60 -14.71 13.82
CA ILE A 163 -1.36 -14.79 13.05
C ILE A 163 -1.02 -13.42 12.44
N LEU A 164 -1.98 -12.72 11.85
CA LEU A 164 -1.76 -11.37 11.32
C LEU A 164 -1.37 -10.36 12.41
N ALA A 165 -1.99 -10.41 13.58
CA ALA A 165 -1.62 -9.57 14.72
C ALA A 165 -0.18 -9.87 15.19
N GLY A 166 0.19 -11.15 15.26
CA GLY A 166 1.56 -11.58 15.59
C GLY A 166 2.58 -11.11 14.56
N ALA A 167 2.27 -11.27 13.26
CA ALA A 167 3.10 -10.81 12.16
C ALA A 167 3.30 -9.29 12.20
N ARG A 168 2.23 -8.53 12.43
CA ARG A 168 2.28 -7.07 12.60
C ARG A 168 3.21 -6.67 13.74
N LEU A 169 3.04 -7.26 14.93
CA LEU A 169 3.87 -6.93 16.09
C LEU A 169 5.36 -7.23 15.83
N ARG A 170 5.66 -8.37 15.19
CA ARG A 170 7.03 -8.73 14.80
C ARG A 170 7.62 -7.71 13.83
N LEU A 171 6.90 -7.34 12.78
CA LEU A 171 7.36 -6.39 11.77
C LEU A 171 7.53 -4.98 12.34
N LEU A 172 6.61 -4.51 13.19
CA LEU A 172 6.75 -3.21 13.85
C LEU A 172 7.97 -3.14 14.77
N ARG A 173 8.37 -4.27 15.38
CA ARG A 173 9.63 -4.36 16.12
C ARG A 173 10.82 -4.26 15.19
N VAL A 174 10.84 -5.01 14.08
CA VAL A 174 11.92 -4.93 13.07
C VAL A 174 12.08 -3.50 12.56
N VAL A 175 10.99 -2.84 12.13
CA VAL A 175 11.02 -1.45 11.65
C VAL A 175 11.63 -0.51 12.70
N ARG A 176 11.25 -0.67 13.97
CA ARG A 176 11.76 0.16 15.07
C ARG A 176 13.27 -0.09 15.30
N ASP A 177 13.69 -1.35 15.31
CA ASP A 177 15.07 -1.73 15.59
C ASP A 177 16.00 -1.32 14.44
N GLU A 178 15.60 -1.57 13.20
CA GLU A 178 16.37 -1.18 12.01
C GLU A 178 16.45 0.35 11.83
N SER A 179 15.35 1.07 12.01
CA SER A 179 15.38 2.55 11.94
C SER A 179 16.24 3.15 13.05
N ALA A 180 16.27 2.53 14.24
CA ALA A 180 17.15 2.94 15.33
C ALA A 180 18.62 2.63 15.04
N ALA A 181 18.93 1.49 14.42
CA ALA A 181 20.27 1.11 13.99
C ALA A 181 20.81 2.08 12.92
N VAL A 182 20.04 2.30 11.84
CA VAL A 182 20.39 3.26 10.78
C VAL A 182 20.62 4.66 11.36
N ARG A 183 19.79 5.10 12.29
CA ARG A 183 19.98 6.40 12.96
C ARG A 183 21.32 6.49 13.69
N THR A 184 21.72 5.43 14.40
CA THR A 184 22.99 5.41 15.15
C THR A 184 24.17 5.42 14.17
N GLU A 185 24.15 4.57 13.14
CA GLU A 185 25.20 4.52 12.12
C GLU A 185 25.36 5.86 11.38
N LEU A 186 24.25 6.48 10.98
CA LEU A 186 24.28 7.77 10.31
C LEU A 186 24.73 8.92 11.22
N ARG A 187 24.48 8.84 12.54
CA ARG A 187 24.99 9.83 13.50
C ARG A 187 26.49 9.72 13.69
N ASP A 188 26.99 8.50 13.82
CA ASP A 188 28.42 8.26 13.93
C ASP A 188 29.13 8.75 12.66
N ALA A 189 28.58 8.42 11.48
CA ALA A 189 29.07 8.95 10.21
C ALA A 189 29.00 10.49 10.13
N ALA A 190 27.93 11.12 10.64
CA ALA A 190 27.80 12.58 10.66
C ALA A 190 28.87 13.26 11.53
N ALA A 191 29.29 12.62 12.62
CA ALA A 191 30.37 13.12 13.49
C ALA A 191 31.74 13.11 12.80
N GLU A 192 31.95 12.19 11.85
CA GLU A 192 33.19 12.06 11.08
C GLU A 192 33.24 13.00 9.86
N VAL A 193 32.13 13.62 9.46
CA VAL A 193 32.09 14.53 8.31
C VAL A 193 33.04 15.74 8.51
N GLY A 194 33.93 15.93 7.53
CA GLY A 194 34.85 17.07 7.44
C GLY A 194 34.28 18.25 6.63
N VAL A 195 35.05 19.33 6.52
CA VAL A 195 34.64 20.55 5.79
C VAL A 195 34.31 20.21 4.33
N GLY A 196 33.08 20.52 3.89
CA GLY A 196 32.64 20.31 2.50
C GLY A 196 32.23 18.87 2.16
N GLY A 197 32.17 17.97 3.14
CA GLY A 197 31.77 16.56 2.95
C GLY A 197 30.26 16.30 2.90
N SER A 198 29.42 17.34 2.97
CA SER A 198 27.97 17.22 3.10
C SER A 198 27.31 16.47 1.93
N ALA A 199 27.75 16.70 0.69
CA ALA A 199 27.21 16.02 -0.49
C ALA A 199 27.50 14.50 -0.48
N GLY A 200 28.69 14.11 -0.02
CA GLY A 200 29.04 12.69 0.14
C GLY A 200 28.22 12.02 1.23
N PHE A 201 27.97 12.73 2.33
CA PHE A 201 27.08 12.27 3.39
C PHE A 201 25.62 12.14 2.91
N GLU A 202 25.14 13.08 2.09
CA GLU A 202 23.79 12.99 1.50
C GLU A 202 23.61 11.76 0.59
N ALA A 203 24.63 11.45 -0.22
CA ALA A 203 24.64 10.24 -1.04
C ALA A 203 24.64 8.97 -0.16
N LEU A 204 25.40 8.96 0.94
CA LEU A 204 25.44 7.86 1.89
C LEU A 204 24.07 7.64 2.58
N VAL A 205 23.41 8.70 3.02
CA VAL A 205 22.06 8.64 3.60
C VAL A 205 21.05 8.07 2.60
N THR A 206 21.10 8.54 1.34
CA THR A 206 20.21 8.05 0.28
C THR A 206 20.43 6.56 0.01
N ALA A 207 21.69 6.12 -0.03
CA ALA A 207 22.04 4.72 -0.20
C ALA A 207 21.56 3.86 0.97
N GLU A 208 21.69 4.33 2.22
CA GLU A 208 21.23 3.60 3.40
C GLU A 208 19.69 3.53 3.46
N ALA A 209 19.00 4.60 3.10
CA ALA A 209 17.54 4.61 2.98
C ALA A 209 17.04 3.58 1.97
N LEU A 210 17.70 3.46 0.82
CA LEU A 210 17.37 2.45 -0.19
C LEU A 210 17.68 1.03 0.31
N ARG A 211 18.80 0.82 0.99
CA ARG A 211 19.14 -0.48 1.61
C ARG A 211 18.13 -0.89 2.67
N PHE A 212 17.68 0.04 3.50
CA PHE A 212 16.62 -0.18 4.49
C PHE A 212 15.31 -0.57 3.79
N HIS A 213 14.90 0.17 2.76
CA HIS A 213 13.68 -0.11 2.00
C HIS A 213 13.67 -1.54 1.42
N VAL A 214 14.75 -1.94 0.74
CA VAL A 214 14.85 -3.27 0.12
C VAL A 214 14.85 -4.38 1.18
N ARG A 215 15.68 -4.25 2.22
CA ARG A 215 15.76 -5.24 3.30
C ARG A 215 14.43 -5.41 4.03
N LEU A 216 13.75 -4.30 4.31
CA LEU A 216 12.46 -4.33 4.97
C LEU A 216 11.39 -4.97 4.08
N ALA A 217 11.34 -4.65 2.79
CA ALA A 217 10.40 -5.28 1.85
C ALA A 217 10.59 -6.80 1.82
N GLU A 218 11.85 -7.27 1.75
CA GLU A 218 12.18 -8.70 1.82
C GLU A 218 11.77 -9.34 3.16
N GLU A 219 11.97 -8.66 4.30
CA GLU A 219 11.53 -9.17 5.60
C GLU A 219 10.01 -9.25 5.69
N VAL A 220 9.29 -8.22 5.22
CA VAL A 220 7.83 -8.20 5.17
C VAL A 220 7.32 -9.37 4.35
N ASP A 221 7.86 -9.58 3.15
CA ASP A 221 7.48 -10.69 2.29
C ASP A 221 7.78 -12.04 2.97
N ARG A 222 8.97 -12.20 3.59
CA ARG A 222 9.32 -13.42 4.35
C ARG A 222 8.38 -13.69 5.52
N VAL A 223 7.96 -12.67 6.26
CA VAL A 223 7.02 -12.81 7.39
C VAL A 223 5.62 -13.12 6.90
N VAL A 224 5.16 -12.49 5.82
CA VAL A 224 3.86 -12.77 5.20
C VAL A 224 3.82 -14.19 4.64
N ASP A 225 4.88 -14.66 3.99
CA ASP A 225 4.99 -16.03 3.50
C ASP A 225 5.03 -17.05 4.64
N ALA A 226 5.74 -16.76 5.73
CA ALA A 226 5.73 -17.61 6.93
C ALA A 226 4.32 -17.67 7.57
N ALA A 227 3.59 -16.55 7.59
CA ALA A 227 2.22 -16.49 8.05
C ALA A 227 1.27 -17.30 7.15
N ALA A 228 1.41 -17.19 5.82
CA ALA A 228 0.68 -18.00 4.86
C ALA A 228 0.94 -19.50 5.05
N ALA A 229 2.21 -19.88 5.22
CA ALA A 229 2.62 -21.26 5.47
C ALA A 229 2.04 -21.79 6.80
N GLY A 230 2.01 -20.96 7.85
CA GLY A 230 1.36 -21.29 9.12
C GLY A 230 -0.14 -21.57 9.00
N LEU A 231 -0.80 -20.96 8.01
CA LEU A 231 -2.20 -21.19 7.67
C LEU A 231 -2.40 -22.30 6.62
N GLY A 232 -1.33 -22.94 6.14
CA GLY A 232 -1.38 -23.97 5.10
C GLY A 232 -1.76 -23.43 3.71
N LEU A 233 -1.55 -22.14 3.46
CA LEU A 233 -1.78 -21.47 2.17
C LEU A 233 -0.51 -21.50 1.30
N THR A 234 -0.67 -21.63 -0.02
CA THR A 234 0.43 -21.52 -0.98
C THR A 234 0.90 -20.07 -1.16
N ALA A 235 2.19 -19.88 -1.46
CA ALA A 235 2.87 -18.59 -1.57
C ALA A 235 2.02 -17.52 -2.29
N THR A 236 1.93 -16.35 -1.67
CA THR A 236 1.11 -15.24 -2.17
C THR A 236 1.90 -14.53 -3.27
N THR A 237 1.30 -14.22 -4.42
CA THR A 237 1.98 -13.42 -5.46
C THR A 237 2.40 -12.06 -4.88
N THR A 238 3.71 -11.79 -4.92
CA THR A 238 4.33 -10.58 -4.39
C THR A 238 3.75 -9.33 -5.09
N PRO A 239 3.15 -8.38 -4.35
CA PRO A 239 2.75 -7.09 -4.91
C PRO A 239 3.97 -6.34 -5.50
N PRO A 240 3.76 -5.43 -6.46
CA PRO A 240 4.84 -4.57 -6.96
C PRO A 240 5.53 -3.84 -5.79
N PRO A 241 6.85 -3.62 -5.87
CA PRO A 241 7.58 -2.95 -4.79
C PRO A 241 7.01 -1.54 -4.60
N PRO A 242 6.80 -1.11 -3.34
CA PRO A 242 6.37 0.26 -3.06
C PRO A 242 7.44 1.26 -3.49
N ASP A 243 7.05 2.51 -3.70
CA ASP A 243 8.00 3.58 -4.03
C ASP A 243 9.03 3.78 -2.89
N PRO A 244 10.28 4.16 -3.21
CA PRO A 244 11.29 4.41 -2.20
C PRO A 244 10.95 5.66 -1.35
N PRO A 245 11.40 5.70 -0.08
CA PRO A 245 11.17 6.85 0.78
C PRO A 245 11.91 8.09 0.28
N ASP A 246 11.25 9.24 0.26
CA ASP A 246 11.91 10.53 0.01
C ASP A 246 12.64 11.01 1.26
N VAL A 247 13.97 10.93 1.23
CA VAL A 247 14.86 11.39 2.31
C VAL A 247 15.56 12.71 1.97
N SER A 248 15.12 13.39 0.91
CA SER A 248 15.73 14.63 0.45
C SER A 248 15.75 15.69 1.56
N ARG A 249 16.88 16.38 1.73
CA ARG A 249 16.95 17.53 2.64
C ARG A 249 15.99 18.60 2.13
N THR A 250 15.02 18.98 2.94
CA THR A 250 14.19 20.16 2.66
C THR A 250 15.08 21.41 2.73
N THR A 251 15.56 21.87 1.58
CA THR A 251 16.49 23.00 1.51
C THR A 251 15.79 24.27 1.96
N THR A 252 16.17 24.75 3.14
CA THR A 252 15.58 25.91 3.78
C THR A 252 16.33 27.16 3.33
N SER A 253 15.81 27.81 2.28
CA SER A 253 16.36 29.04 1.70
C SER A 253 16.64 30.14 2.75
N SER A 254 15.85 30.21 3.84
CA SER A 254 16.03 31.21 4.90
C SER A 254 17.34 31.05 5.70
N ARG A 255 17.90 29.83 5.79
CA ARG A 255 19.04 29.51 6.66
C ARG A 255 20.37 30.02 6.13
N ARG A 256 20.53 30.18 4.80
CA ARG A 256 21.72 30.79 4.20
C ARG A 256 21.87 32.28 4.56
N LEU A 257 20.75 32.97 4.78
CA LEU A 257 20.76 34.37 5.20
C LEU A 257 21.19 34.50 6.67
N GLU A 258 20.68 33.61 7.52
CA GLU A 258 21.01 33.54 8.94
C GLU A 258 22.50 33.15 9.16
N SER A 259 23.01 32.15 8.44
CA SER A 259 24.44 31.80 8.48
C SER A 259 25.35 32.92 7.96
N ARG A 260 24.90 33.70 6.95
CA ARG A 260 25.65 34.86 6.45
C ARG A 260 25.69 35.99 7.48
N LEU A 261 24.59 36.25 8.19
CA LEU A 261 24.53 37.26 9.25
C LEU A 261 25.43 36.88 10.44
N VAL A 262 25.40 35.61 10.86
CA VAL A 262 26.28 35.11 11.93
C VAL A 262 27.75 35.11 11.50
N ALA A 263 28.05 34.82 10.23
CA ALA A 263 29.42 34.91 9.70
C ALA A 263 29.93 36.35 9.69
N VAL A 264 29.13 37.32 9.25
CA VAL A 264 29.50 38.74 9.26
C VAL A 264 29.72 39.24 10.69
N LEU A 265 28.86 38.84 11.63
CA LEU A 265 29.00 39.18 13.05
C LEU A 265 30.25 38.53 13.68
N GLY A 266 30.52 37.26 13.36
CA GLY A 266 31.71 36.54 13.83
C GLY A 266 33.02 37.10 13.28
N VAL A 267 33.04 37.54 12.02
CA VAL A 267 34.18 38.22 11.40
C VAL A 267 34.43 39.57 12.08
N GLY A 268 33.38 40.36 12.36
CA GLY A 268 33.50 41.64 13.06
C GLY A 268 34.04 41.50 14.49
N PHE A 269 33.54 40.51 15.23
CA PHE A 269 34.01 40.23 16.59
C PHE A 269 35.45 39.70 16.63
N GLY A 270 35.80 38.79 15.71
CA GLY A 270 37.16 38.26 15.58
C GLY A 270 38.20 39.34 15.23
N ALA A 271 37.84 40.29 14.36
CA ALA A 271 38.69 41.44 14.04
C ALA A 271 38.94 42.34 15.27
N GLY A 272 37.93 42.55 16.11
CA GLY A 272 38.06 43.33 17.36
C GLY A 272 39.01 42.68 18.36
N ILE A 273 38.93 41.36 18.55
CA ILE A 273 39.84 40.61 19.43
C ILE A 273 41.28 40.61 18.87
N ALA A 274 41.46 40.42 17.57
CA ALA A 274 42.78 40.46 16.94
C ALA A 274 43.46 41.82 17.13
N LEU A 275 42.71 42.93 17.02
CA LEU A 275 43.20 44.28 17.29
C LEU A 275 43.57 44.47 18.77
N ALA A 276 42.77 43.95 19.71
CA ALA A 276 43.07 44.00 21.14
C ALA A 276 44.34 43.22 21.50
N CYS A 277 44.50 42.00 20.97
CA CYS A 277 45.68 41.17 21.18
C CYS A 277 46.95 41.74 20.50
N SER A 278 46.82 42.29 19.28
CA SER A 278 47.92 42.98 18.60
C SER A 278 48.42 44.16 19.43
N ARG A 279 47.51 44.88 20.10
CA ARG A 279 47.86 46.03 20.95
C ARG A 279 48.54 45.60 22.26
N LEU A 280 48.12 44.49 22.85
CA LEU A 280 48.75 43.89 24.03
C LEU A 280 50.17 43.38 23.73
N LEU A 281 50.37 42.72 22.58
CA LEU A 281 51.68 42.19 22.18
C LEU A 281 52.66 43.27 21.73
N ALA A 282 52.17 44.35 21.11
CA ALA A 282 52.99 45.51 20.75
C ALA A 282 53.63 46.21 21.96
N GLY A 283 53.05 46.05 23.16
CA GLY A 283 53.60 46.58 24.41
C GLY A 283 54.74 45.76 25.02
N LEU A 284 55.00 44.54 24.54
CA LEU A 284 55.90 43.57 25.19
C LEU A 284 57.30 43.46 24.56
N VAL A 285 57.56 44.00 23.35
CA VAL A 285 58.87 43.90 22.70
C VAL A 285 59.32 45.27 22.16
N PRO A 286 60.11 46.04 22.94
CA PRO A 286 60.72 47.28 22.46
C PRO A 286 61.97 46.94 21.62
N GLY A 287 61.94 47.24 20.31
CA GLY A 287 63.14 47.25 19.46
C GLY A 287 63.02 46.62 18.06
N SER A 288 61.94 45.91 17.74
CA SER A 288 61.69 45.39 16.37
C SER A 288 60.19 45.43 16.02
N SER A 289 59.65 46.64 16.02
CA SER A 289 58.22 46.91 15.85
C SER A 289 57.63 46.50 14.50
N ALA A 290 58.41 46.32 13.43
CA ALA A 290 57.82 45.87 12.16
C ALA A 290 57.52 44.35 12.15
N LEU A 291 58.43 43.54 12.70
CA LEU A 291 58.36 42.08 12.67
C LEU A 291 57.35 41.51 13.68
N GLY A 292 57.26 42.10 14.87
CA GLY A 292 56.30 41.68 15.91
C GLY A 292 54.84 41.94 15.52
N TRP A 293 54.56 43.02 14.79
CA TRP A 293 53.22 43.35 14.33
C TRP A 293 52.77 42.46 13.18
N ALA A 294 53.66 42.15 12.24
CA ALA A 294 53.38 41.21 11.15
C ALA A 294 53.12 39.79 11.68
N ALA A 295 53.94 39.31 12.63
CA ALA A 295 53.75 38.00 13.23
C ALA A 295 52.48 37.92 14.10
N GLY A 296 52.19 38.95 14.89
CA GLY A 296 51.00 38.99 15.74
C GLY A 296 49.69 39.08 14.95
N THR A 297 49.66 39.88 13.88
CA THR A 297 48.50 39.97 12.98
C THR A 297 48.28 38.67 12.20
N ALA A 298 49.34 38.03 11.70
CA ALA A 298 49.25 36.73 11.05
C ALA A 298 48.72 35.64 12.00
N ALA A 299 49.23 35.58 13.24
CA ALA A 299 48.76 34.64 14.25
C ALA A 299 47.30 34.90 14.67
N GLY A 300 46.92 36.17 14.82
CA GLY A 300 45.54 36.56 15.12
C GLY A 300 44.55 36.20 14.00
N LEU A 301 44.93 36.45 12.73
CA LEU A 301 44.12 36.06 11.57
C LEU A 301 44.01 34.53 11.47
N ALA A 302 45.09 33.79 11.70
CA ALA A 302 45.06 32.34 11.71
C ALA A 302 44.11 31.79 12.79
N LEU A 303 44.12 32.38 14.00
CA LEU A 303 43.21 32.00 15.09
C LEU A 303 41.75 32.31 14.73
N VAL A 304 41.46 33.49 14.17
CA VAL A 304 40.10 33.85 13.73
C VAL A 304 39.60 32.89 12.66
N VAL A 305 40.41 32.59 11.65
CA VAL A 305 40.08 31.61 10.62
C VAL A 305 39.84 30.24 11.24
N TRP A 306 40.67 29.81 12.18
CA TRP A 306 40.49 28.55 12.89
C TRP A 306 39.18 28.50 13.68
N VAL A 307 38.86 29.54 14.48
CA VAL A 307 37.62 29.61 15.27
C VAL A 307 36.39 29.62 14.37
N VAL A 308 36.39 30.41 13.30
CA VAL A 308 35.28 30.48 12.34
C VAL A 308 35.09 29.13 11.65
N ARG A 309 36.18 28.45 11.24
CA ARG A 309 36.11 27.11 10.66
C ARG A 309 35.62 26.07 11.66
N ALA A 310 36.12 26.09 12.89
CA ALA A 310 35.71 25.16 13.95
C ALA A 310 34.22 25.33 14.30
N ARG A 311 33.75 26.57 14.45
CA ARG A 311 32.33 26.86 14.72
C ARG A 311 31.44 26.49 13.53
N GLY A 312 31.89 26.77 12.30
CA GLY A 312 31.19 26.38 11.08
C GLY A 312 31.03 24.86 10.99
N LEU A 313 32.10 24.11 11.29
CA LEU A 313 32.08 22.65 11.36
C LEU A 313 31.11 22.11 12.41
N LEU A 314 31.15 22.64 13.63
CA LEU A 314 30.23 22.21 14.70
C LEU A 314 28.77 22.49 14.35
N HIS A 315 28.49 23.63 13.73
CA HIS A 315 27.15 23.98 13.29
C HIS A 315 26.67 23.05 12.16
N ASP A 316 27.52 22.77 11.17
CA ASP A 316 27.20 21.86 10.08
C ASP A 316 26.92 20.44 10.60
N ARG A 317 27.74 19.93 11.52
CA ARG A 317 27.49 18.64 12.19
C ARG A 317 26.19 18.61 12.97
N ALA A 318 25.85 19.68 13.70
CA ALA A 318 24.57 19.76 14.39
C ALA A 318 23.37 19.75 13.43
N LEU A 319 23.52 20.37 12.25
CA LEU A 319 22.49 20.33 11.19
C LEU A 319 22.38 18.93 10.58
N LEU A 320 23.50 18.22 10.40
CA LEU A 320 23.50 16.83 9.93
C LEU A 320 22.86 15.90 10.96
N ASP A 321 23.20 16.01 12.25
CA ASP A 321 22.59 15.22 13.32
C ASP A 321 21.07 15.40 13.38
N ARG A 322 20.60 16.66 13.32
CA ARG A 322 19.16 16.95 13.26
C ARG A 322 18.51 16.32 12.03
N TRP A 323 19.14 16.45 10.87
CA TRP A 323 18.62 15.86 9.64
C TRP A 323 18.55 14.32 9.73
N VAL A 324 19.56 13.66 10.31
CA VAL A 324 19.54 12.21 10.54
C VAL A 324 18.35 11.77 11.41
N VAL A 325 17.96 12.57 12.40
CA VAL A 325 16.74 12.31 13.18
C VAL A 325 15.48 12.36 12.32
N GLU A 326 15.37 13.36 11.45
CA GLU A 326 14.25 13.53 10.51
C GLU A 326 14.19 12.37 9.51
N VAL A 327 15.35 11.94 8.99
CA VAL A 327 15.47 10.76 8.10
C VAL A 327 15.02 9.49 8.81
N ALA A 328 15.51 9.22 10.02
CA ALA A 328 15.14 8.02 10.77
C ALA A 328 13.62 7.96 11.07
N ALA A 329 13.01 9.11 11.37
CA ALA A 329 11.56 9.21 11.53
C ALA A 329 10.81 8.91 10.22
N THR A 330 11.33 9.41 9.09
CA THR A 330 10.76 9.16 7.75
C THR A 330 10.87 7.68 7.37
N LEU A 331 12.03 7.05 7.58
CA LEU A 331 12.22 5.61 7.35
C LEU A 331 11.28 4.76 8.20
N ARG A 332 11.12 5.12 9.48
CA ARG A 332 10.19 4.44 10.37
C ARG A 332 8.75 4.55 9.87
N TRP A 333 8.29 5.76 9.54
CA TRP A 333 6.93 5.97 9.04
C TRP A 333 6.69 5.20 7.73
N HIS A 334 7.65 5.27 6.80
CA HIS A 334 7.62 4.50 5.55
C HIS A 334 7.52 2.99 5.80
N GLY A 335 8.32 2.48 6.73
CA GLY A 335 8.30 1.06 7.10
C GLY A 335 6.98 0.65 7.75
N GLU A 336 6.44 1.46 8.66
CA GLU A 336 5.13 1.20 9.28
C GLU A 336 3.99 1.19 8.24
N ALA A 337 4.04 2.10 7.26
CA ALA A 337 3.07 2.15 6.16
C ALA A 337 3.17 0.92 5.24
N MET A 338 4.38 0.54 4.83
CA MET A 338 4.64 -0.66 4.02
C MET A 338 4.09 -1.93 4.68
N VAL A 339 4.34 -2.09 5.98
CA VAL A 339 3.81 -3.22 6.77
C VAL A 339 2.28 -3.22 6.75
N ALA A 340 1.64 -2.08 6.98
CA ALA A 340 0.18 -1.97 7.00
C ALA A 340 -0.44 -2.34 5.65
N GLU A 341 0.09 -1.79 4.56
CA GLU A 341 -0.39 -2.07 3.20
C GLU A 341 -0.21 -3.54 2.83
N ARG A 342 0.98 -4.11 3.06
CA ARG A 342 1.28 -5.50 2.72
C ARG A 342 0.42 -6.48 3.51
N LEU A 343 0.22 -6.25 4.81
CA LEU A 343 -0.65 -7.08 5.64
C LEU A 343 -2.13 -6.97 5.24
N LEU A 344 -2.59 -5.77 4.87
CA LEU A 344 -3.97 -5.57 4.39
C LEU A 344 -4.22 -6.31 3.07
N ILE A 345 -3.27 -6.23 2.13
CA ILE A 345 -3.32 -6.97 0.87
C ILE A 345 -3.35 -8.47 1.15
N ALA A 346 -2.50 -8.97 2.05
CA ALA A 346 -2.48 -10.38 2.46
C ALA A 346 -3.81 -10.82 3.09
N GLU A 347 -4.34 -10.04 4.04
CA GLU A 347 -5.63 -10.30 4.68
C GLU A 347 -6.77 -10.39 3.66
N SER A 348 -6.86 -9.43 2.72
CA SER A 348 -7.90 -9.43 1.69
C SER A 348 -7.86 -10.69 0.81
N ARG A 349 -6.66 -11.19 0.49
CA ARG A 349 -6.45 -12.40 -0.32
C ARG A 349 -6.79 -13.67 0.46
N TRP A 350 -6.43 -13.74 1.74
CA TRP A 350 -6.70 -14.91 2.57
C TRP A 350 -8.17 -14.97 3.00
N ALA A 351 -8.82 -13.82 3.20
CA ALA A 351 -10.25 -13.72 3.51
C ALA A 351 -11.13 -14.18 2.33
N ALA A 352 -10.71 -13.98 1.08
CA ALA A 352 -11.42 -14.47 -0.10
C ALA A 352 -11.54 -16.01 -0.15
N GLY A 353 -10.66 -16.75 0.55
CA GLY A 353 -10.74 -18.20 0.72
C GLY A 353 -11.49 -18.68 1.98
N ALA A 354 -11.75 -17.80 2.94
CA ALA A 354 -12.42 -18.09 4.21
C ALA A 354 -13.95 -17.92 4.07
N GLY A 355 -14.58 -18.81 3.30
CA GLY A 355 -16.03 -18.91 3.28
C GLY A 355 -16.60 -19.09 4.69
N VAL A 356 -17.77 -18.46 4.93
CA VAL A 356 -18.50 -18.41 6.21
C VAL A 356 -18.42 -19.73 6.98
N SER A 357 -17.76 -19.71 8.13
CA SER A 357 -17.84 -20.78 9.10
C SER A 357 -19.30 -20.83 9.60
N PRO A 358 -20.02 -21.96 9.49
CA PRO A 358 -21.37 -22.04 10.04
C PRO A 358 -21.31 -21.71 11.54
N PRO A 359 -22.32 -21.02 12.09
CA PRO A 359 -22.37 -20.77 13.53
C PRO A 359 -22.19 -22.11 14.25
N LYS A 360 -21.22 -22.17 15.18
CA LYS A 360 -21.07 -23.31 16.07
C LYS A 360 -22.46 -23.62 16.65
N PRO A 361 -22.95 -24.88 16.59
CA PRO A 361 -24.19 -25.26 17.24
C PRO A 361 -24.16 -24.75 18.68
N GLY A 362 -25.21 -24.02 19.06
CA GLY A 362 -25.23 -23.19 20.25
C GLY A 362 -24.71 -23.92 21.47
N LEU A 363 -23.68 -23.34 22.10
CA LEU A 363 -23.61 -23.40 23.55
C LEU A 363 -24.81 -22.60 24.02
N GLU A 364 -25.82 -23.30 24.56
CA GLU A 364 -26.97 -22.72 25.23
C GLU A 364 -26.50 -21.51 26.04
N SER A 365 -26.99 -20.33 25.68
CA SER A 365 -26.80 -19.12 26.45
C SER A 365 -27.49 -19.32 27.80
N ARG A 366 -26.73 -19.84 28.75
CA ARG A 366 -27.13 -19.93 30.16
C ARG A 366 -27.42 -18.49 30.59
N PRO A 367 -28.64 -18.15 31.01
CA PRO A 367 -28.95 -16.80 31.42
C PRO A 367 -28.03 -16.46 32.59
N LEU A 368 -27.17 -15.46 32.39
CA LEU A 368 -26.34 -14.90 33.46
C LEU A 368 -27.29 -14.22 34.43
N THR A 369 -27.69 -14.95 35.47
CA THR A 369 -28.38 -14.39 36.63
C THR A 369 -27.47 -13.34 37.21
N ARG A 370 -27.96 -12.11 37.19
CA ARG A 370 -27.27 -10.92 37.65
C ARG A 370 -27.38 -10.86 39.18
N ASP A 371 -26.72 -11.78 39.86
CA ASP A 371 -26.64 -11.75 41.32
C ASP A 371 -25.30 -12.30 41.80
N VAL A 372 -24.71 -11.54 42.73
CA VAL A 372 -23.49 -11.81 43.51
C VAL A 372 -22.17 -11.63 42.74
N VAL A 373 -21.52 -10.47 42.96
CA VAL A 373 -20.23 -10.33 43.69
C VAL A 373 -20.03 -8.81 43.85
N THR A 374 -20.52 -8.29 44.97
CA THR A 374 -19.97 -7.08 45.61
C THR A 374 -18.85 -7.51 46.55
N ASP A 375 -17.91 -6.59 46.75
CA ASP A 375 -16.78 -6.63 47.67
C ASP A 375 -15.64 -7.60 47.34
N GLN A 376 -14.61 -7.05 46.69
CA GLN A 376 -13.22 -7.25 47.11
C GLN A 376 -12.27 -6.29 46.34
N TYR A 377 -12.19 -5.05 46.82
CA TYR A 377 -11.01 -4.20 46.67
C TYR A 377 -10.84 -3.38 47.96
N GLU A 378 -10.35 -4.05 49.00
CA GLU A 378 -9.66 -3.36 50.09
C GLU A 378 -8.22 -3.09 49.63
N TRP A 379 -7.85 -1.81 49.73
CA TRP A 379 -6.51 -1.31 49.44
C TRP A 379 -5.65 -1.40 50.71
N TRP A 380 -4.52 -2.08 50.61
CA TRP A 380 -3.34 -1.84 51.46
C TRP A 380 -2.10 -1.79 50.58
#